data_AF-A0A318ZH07-F1
#
_entry.id   AF-A0A318ZH07-F1
#
_cell.length_a   1.000
_cell.length_b   1.000
_cell.length_c   1.000
_cell.angle_alpha   90.00
_cell.angle_beta   90.00
_cell.angle_gamma   90.00
#
_symmetry.space_group_name_H-M   'P 1'
#
loop_
_entity.id
_entity.type
_entity.pdbx_description
1 polymer ?
#
loop_
_entity_poly.entity_id
_entity_poly.type
_entity_poly.pdbx_seq_one_letter_code
_entity_poly.pdbx_strand_id
1 'polypeptide(L)'
;MTPARLWSEAEKSRLLESRKRDIRLTWAEFQKRHFPERTINAVQSAYGIYSRAEKEPKQMVAQNKPSPASSMGKKRPITRSGSPESCGDPKKTKTVCGFDDFSEDEDESSNQLFVEEQTFVKAQNSDKRDTTKTTKAVSPPLTDRSSVNNAGMPDLPEDIRIFERIINAFKSQRQTLMDTETKLKEVEGELKALKMSSMIDRGQSQVTVNELTEEVSNLKRELLQVKTEKEDMTPDKKDNCERCAQLEGQLNQIVANFRPLQN
;
A
#
# COMPACT_ATOMS: atom_id res chain seq x y z
N MET A 1 -5.43 -26.58 -30.41
CA MET A 1 -4.92 -25.77 -29.30
C MET A 1 -3.94 -24.77 -29.86
N THR A 2 -4.30 -23.49 -29.91
CA THR A 2 -3.41 -22.42 -30.39
C THR A 2 -2.32 -22.20 -29.35
N PRO A 3 -1.02 -22.19 -29.72
CA PRO A 3 0.05 -21.95 -28.75
C PRO A 3 -0.18 -20.61 -28.05
N ALA A 4 0.05 -20.60 -26.73
CA ALA A 4 -0.09 -19.40 -25.92
C ALA A 4 0.88 -18.33 -26.45
N ARG A 5 0.35 -17.41 -27.25
CA ARG A 5 1.13 -16.31 -27.83
C ARG A 5 1.78 -15.54 -26.68
N LEU A 6 3.10 -15.43 -26.70
CA LEU A 6 3.84 -14.67 -25.69
C LEU A 6 3.42 -13.19 -25.73
N TRP A 7 3.48 -12.52 -24.58
CA TRP A 7 3.24 -11.09 -24.47
C TRP A 7 4.48 -10.33 -24.92
N SER A 8 4.36 -9.51 -25.97
CA SER A 8 5.42 -8.59 -26.38
C SER A 8 5.60 -7.48 -25.34
N GLU A 9 6.79 -6.89 -25.26
CA GLU A 9 7.08 -5.83 -24.29
C GLU A 9 6.11 -4.64 -24.43
N ALA A 10 5.79 -4.26 -25.67
CA ALA A 10 4.80 -3.22 -25.95
C ALA A 10 3.39 -3.58 -25.46
N GLU A 11 2.96 -4.84 -25.60
CA GLU A 11 1.68 -5.29 -25.06
C GLU A 11 1.67 -5.25 -23.52
N LYS A 12 2.80 -5.55 -22.86
CA LYS A 12 2.92 -5.47 -21.40
C LYS A 12 2.80 -4.04 -20.89
N SER A 13 3.55 -3.09 -21.49
CA SER A 13 3.46 -1.68 -21.14
C SER A 13 2.04 -1.16 -21.35
N ARG A 14 1.42 -1.49 -22.49
CA ARG A 14 0.03 -1.12 -22.78
C ARG A 14 -0.95 -1.71 -21.76
N LEU A 15 -0.73 -2.95 -21.31
CA LEU A 15 -1.57 -3.60 -20.31
C LEU A 15 -1.54 -2.84 -18.97
N LEU A 16 -0.35 -2.48 -18.50
CA LEU A 16 -0.17 -1.76 -17.24
C LEU A 16 -0.75 -0.35 -17.30
N GLU A 17 -0.44 0.41 -18.35
CA GLU A 17 -0.95 1.77 -18.54
C GLU A 17 -2.46 1.82 -18.71
N SER A 18 -3.02 0.92 -19.53
CA SER A 18 -4.46 0.90 -19.76
C SER A 18 -5.20 0.49 -18.50
N ARG A 19 -4.66 -0.43 -17.70
CA ARG A 19 -5.29 -0.84 -16.44
C ARG A 19 -5.22 0.25 -15.37
N LYS A 20 -4.14 1.06 -15.33
CA LYS A 20 -4.04 2.24 -14.46
C LYS A 20 -5.13 3.29 -14.80
N ARG A 21 -5.39 3.53 -16.09
CA ARG A 21 -6.43 4.46 -16.54
C ARG A 21 -7.85 3.94 -16.30
N ASP A 22 -8.09 2.68 -16.63
CA ASP A 22 -9.41 2.06 -16.60
C ASP A 22 -9.59 1.12 -15.38
N ILE A 23 -9.17 1.58 -14.19
CA ILE A 23 -9.20 0.75 -12.97
C ILE A 23 -10.62 0.39 -12.54
N ARG A 24 -11.61 1.22 -12.91
CA ARG A 24 -13.04 1.04 -12.58
C ARG A 24 -13.72 -0.03 -13.45
N LEU A 25 -13.14 -0.40 -14.58
CA LEU A 25 -13.72 -1.45 -15.44
C LEU A 25 -13.55 -2.82 -14.79
N THR A 26 -14.55 -3.68 -14.95
CA THR A 26 -14.40 -5.11 -14.64
C THR A 26 -13.36 -5.73 -15.56
N TRP A 27 -12.76 -6.85 -15.15
CA TRP A 27 -11.77 -7.54 -15.98
C TRP A 27 -12.32 -8.00 -17.34
N ALA A 28 -13.60 -8.36 -17.40
CA ALA A 28 -14.26 -8.77 -18.64
C ALA A 28 -14.41 -7.59 -19.61
N GLU A 29 -14.87 -6.44 -19.13
CA GLU A 29 -15.00 -5.22 -19.95
C GLU A 29 -13.63 -4.70 -20.38
N PHE A 30 -12.66 -4.70 -19.47
CA PHE A 30 -11.29 -4.29 -19.74
C PHE A 30 -10.64 -5.16 -20.82
N GLN A 31 -10.79 -6.50 -20.72
CA GLN A 31 -10.27 -7.43 -21.71
C GLN A 31 -10.92 -7.19 -23.08
N LYS A 32 -12.26 -7.11 -23.16
CA LYS A 32 -12.97 -6.86 -24.43
C LYS A 32 -12.52 -5.56 -25.10
N ARG A 33 -12.25 -4.51 -24.31
CA ARG A 33 -11.88 -3.19 -24.82
C ARG A 33 -10.44 -3.11 -25.33
N HIS A 34 -9.47 -3.67 -24.60
CA HIS A 34 -8.04 -3.44 -24.85
C HIS A 34 -7.29 -4.66 -25.41
N PHE A 35 -7.83 -5.86 -25.18
CA PHE A 35 -7.21 -7.13 -25.54
C PHE A 35 -8.27 -8.15 -26.00
N PRO A 36 -9.09 -7.84 -27.02
CA PRO A 36 -10.17 -8.73 -27.47
C PRO A 36 -9.65 -10.10 -27.94
N GLU A 37 -8.43 -10.15 -28.45
CA GLU A 37 -7.74 -11.35 -28.92
C GLU A 37 -7.17 -12.25 -27.80
N ARG A 38 -7.29 -11.84 -26.53
CA ARG A 38 -6.74 -12.55 -25.37
C ARG A 38 -7.86 -13.01 -24.46
N THR A 39 -7.71 -14.19 -23.86
CA THR A 39 -8.65 -14.65 -22.83
C THR A 39 -8.52 -13.82 -21.55
N ILE A 40 -9.60 -13.70 -20.79
CA ILE A 40 -9.62 -12.95 -19.52
C ILE A 40 -8.54 -13.45 -18.54
N ASN A 41 -8.35 -14.77 -18.45
CA ASN A 41 -7.33 -15.39 -17.61
C ASN A 41 -5.92 -14.99 -18.05
N ALA A 42 -5.64 -14.97 -19.37
CA ALA A 42 -4.34 -14.56 -19.87
C ALA A 42 -4.00 -13.10 -19.53
N VAL A 43 -5.01 -12.21 -19.60
CA VAL A 43 -4.87 -10.78 -19.25
C VAL A 43 -4.64 -10.58 -17.75
N GLN A 44 -5.41 -11.27 -16.90
CA GLN A 44 -5.26 -11.21 -15.45
C GLN A 44 -3.90 -11.76 -14.98
N SER A 45 -3.51 -12.94 -15.48
CA SER A 45 -2.22 -13.55 -15.15
C SER A 45 -1.06 -12.65 -15.59
N ALA A 46 -1.11 -12.11 -16.81
CA ALA A 46 -0.10 -11.18 -17.30
C ALA A 46 0.00 -9.93 -16.41
N TYR A 47 -1.14 -9.31 -16.08
CA TYR A 47 -1.14 -8.13 -15.22
C TYR A 47 -0.57 -8.44 -13.82
N GLY A 48 -0.92 -9.59 -13.22
CA GLY A 48 -0.38 -10.02 -11.93
C GLY A 48 1.14 -10.22 -11.94
N ILE A 49 1.68 -10.79 -13.02
CA ILE A 49 3.13 -10.99 -13.19
C ILE A 49 3.84 -9.63 -13.36
N TYR A 50 3.36 -8.79 -14.29
CA TYR A 50 4.09 -7.57 -14.67
C TYR A 50 3.89 -6.41 -13.68
N SER A 51 2.76 -6.36 -12.97
CA SER A 51 2.55 -5.33 -11.93
C SER A 51 3.41 -5.52 -10.69
N ARG A 52 3.89 -6.76 -10.44
CA ARG A 52 4.90 -7.03 -9.40
C ARG A 52 6.30 -6.62 -9.85
N ALA A 53 6.63 -6.83 -11.13
CA ALA A 53 7.92 -6.46 -11.69
C ALA A 53 8.16 -4.92 -11.74
N GLU A 54 7.11 -4.08 -11.78
CA GLU A 54 7.27 -2.62 -11.64
C GLU A 54 7.57 -2.17 -10.19
N LYS A 55 7.30 -3.01 -9.18
CA LYS A 55 7.49 -2.65 -7.76
C LYS A 55 8.88 -3.01 -7.23
N GLU A 56 9.61 -3.85 -7.94
CA GLU A 56 11.03 -4.11 -7.70
C GLU A 56 11.83 -3.02 -8.44
N PRO A 57 12.61 -2.17 -7.75
CA PRO A 57 13.52 -1.28 -8.45
C PRO A 57 14.47 -2.15 -9.26
N LYS A 58 14.54 -1.91 -10.57
CA LYS A 58 15.60 -2.43 -11.43
C LYS A 58 16.95 -1.92 -10.90
N GLN A 59 17.52 -2.59 -9.90
CA GLN A 59 18.95 -2.54 -9.68
C GLN A 59 19.57 -3.14 -10.95
N MET A 60 20.17 -2.28 -11.74
CA MET A 60 21.06 -2.65 -12.82
C MET A 60 22.16 -3.51 -12.21
N VAL A 61 22.00 -4.84 -12.26
CA VAL A 61 23.15 -5.75 -12.20
C VAL A 61 23.84 -5.58 -13.55
N ALA A 62 24.70 -4.56 -13.61
CA ALA A 62 25.69 -4.45 -14.66
C ALA A 62 26.45 -5.78 -14.68
N GLN A 63 26.31 -6.49 -15.80
CA GLN A 63 27.12 -7.63 -16.13
C GLN A 63 28.60 -7.21 -16.02
N ASN A 64 29.30 -7.75 -15.02
CA ASN A 64 30.75 -7.75 -14.98
C ASN A 64 31.26 -8.52 -16.20
N LYS A 65 31.53 -7.79 -17.29
CA LYS A 65 32.47 -8.21 -18.32
C LYS A 65 33.87 -8.21 -17.69
N PRO A 66 34.61 -9.32 -17.69
CA PRO A 66 36.03 -9.27 -17.35
C PRO A 66 36.77 -8.75 -18.59
N SER A 67 37.21 -7.49 -18.57
CA SER A 67 38.30 -7.05 -19.44
C SER A 67 39.63 -7.34 -18.74
N PRO A 68 40.63 -7.88 -19.45
CA PRO A 68 41.85 -8.42 -18.85
C PRO A 68 42.82 -7.28 -18.53
N ALA A 69 43.23 -7.16 -17.27
CA ALA A 69 44.31 -6.27 -16.87
C ALA A 69 45.66 -6.89 -17.26
N SER A 70 46.29 -6.27 -18.26
CA SER A 70 47.69 -6.42 -18.63
C SER A 70 48.60 -6.04 -17.46
N SER A 71 49.32 -7.01 -16.91
CA SER A 71 50.45 -6.79 -16.02
C SER A 71 51.69 -7.46 -16.62
N MET A 72 52.60 -6.62 -17.10
CA MET A 72 53.92 -6.99 -17.60
C MET A 72 54.83 -7.35 -16.41
N GLY A 73 55.27 -8.60 -16.36
CA GLY A 73 56.24 -9.08 -15.36
C GLY A 73 56.93 -10.37 -15.80
N LYS A 74 57.74 -10.30 -16.86
CA LYS A 74 58.64 -11.39 -17.31
C LYS A 74 59.75 -11.62 -16.28
N LYS A 75 59.92 -12.85 -15.75
CA LYS A 75 61.18 -13.64 -15.73
C LYS A 75 60.91 -15.15 -15.42
N ARG A 76 60.81 -15.94 -16.51
CA ARG A 76 61.39 -17.27 -16.86
C ARG A 76 61.58 -18.44 -15.82
N PRO A 77 61.66 -19.71 -16.32
CA PRO A 77 60.94 -20.88 -15.80
C PRO A 77 61.88 -22.01 -15.29
N ILE A 78 61.34 -23.26 -15.15
CA ILE A 78 61.97 -24.60 -14.87
C ILE A 78 61.56 -25.10 -13.46
N THR A 79 61.01 -26.28 -13.14
CA THR A 79 60.82 -27.60 -13.79
C THR A 79 59.85 -28.49 -12.98
N ARG A 80 59.13 -29.37 -13.70
CA ARG A 80 59.00 -30.84 -13.52
C ARG A 80 58.39 -31.45 -12.23
N SER A 81 57.46 -32.37 -12.53
CA SER A 81 57.17 -33.67 -11.88
C SER A 81 56.54 -33.72 -10.49
N GLY A 82 55.44 -34.48 -10.42
CA GLY A 82 55.18 -35.36 -9.30
C GLY A 82 53.78 -35.28 -8.72
N SER A 83 52.82 -35.95 -9.36
CA SER A 83 51.84 -36.71 -8.58
C SER A 83 52.59 -37.94 -8.01
N PRO A 84 52.34 -38.34 -6.76
CA PRO A 84 51.37 -39.42 -6.61
C PRO A 84 50.45 -39.29 -5.39
N GLU A 85 49.40 -40.10 -5.49
CA GLU A 85 48.39 -40.48 -4.51
C GLU A 85 48.92 -40.75 -3.10
N SER A 86 48.08 -40.52 -2.08
CA SER A 86 47.92 -41.49 -0.98
C SER A 86 46.67 -41.18 -0.15
N CYS A 87 45.86 -42.22 0.00
CA CYS A 87 44.74 -42.40 0.92
C CYS A 87 45.06 -42.00 2.38
N GLY A 88 44.00 -41.65 3.14
CA GLY A 88 44.03 -41.66 4.61
C GLY A 88 42.94 -40.82 5.29
N ASP A 89 41.72 -41.37 5.38
CA ASP A 89 40.77 -41.06 6.47
C ASP A 89 41.34 -41.47 7.85
N PRO A 90 40.73 -41.17 9.02
CA PRO A 90 39.87 -40.05 9.43
C PRO A 90 40.21 -39.48 10.85
N LYS A 91 39.41 -38.51 11.31
CA LYS A 91 39.18 -38.06 12.71
C LYS A 91 40.35 -37.39 13.48
N LYS A 92 40.12 -36.14 13.88
CA LYS A 92 40.37 -35.63 15.25
C LYS A 92 39.60 -34.33 15.49
N THR A 93 38.70 -34.40 16.47
CA THR A 93 38.10 -33.29 17.21
C THR A 93 39.20 -32.41 17.81
N LYS A 94 39.08 -31.08 17.63
CA LYS A 94 39.70 -30.12 18.55
C LYS A 94 38.81 -28.89 18.68
N THR A 95 38.11 -28.84 19.80
CA THR A 95 37.58 -27.65 20.44
C THR A 95 38.73 -26.65 20.59
N VAL A 96 38.58 -25.46 20.01
CA VAL A 96 39.38 -24.28 20.37
C VAL A 96 38.42 -23.12 20.45
N CYS A 97 38.14 -22.69 21.68
CA CYS A 97 37.66 -21.35 21.97
C CYS A 97 38.73 -20.35 21.50
N GLY A 98 38.36 -19.48 20.57
CA GLY A 98 39.11 -18.29 20.19
C GLY A 98 38.17 -17.09 20.37
N PHE A 99 38.41 -16.35 21.44
CA PHE A 99 37.78 -15.09 21.81
C PHE A 99 38.58 -14.01 21.10
N ASP A 100 38.03 -13.38 20.05
CA ASP A 100 38.61 -12.20 19.42
C ASP A 100 37.48 -11.16 19.28
N ASP A 101 37.43 -10.30 20.30
CA ASP A 101 37.40 -8.84 20.19
C ASP A 101 36.89 -8.26 18.85
N PHE A 102 35.58 -8.03 18.79
CA PHE A 102 35.01 -7.03 17.90
C PHE A 102 34.19 -6.06 18.74
N SER A 103 34.80 -4.90 18.98
CA SER A 103 34.13 -3.66 19.34
C SER A 103 33.09 -3.33 18.26
N GLU A 104 31.81 -3.50 18.58
CA GLU A 104 30.73 -2.88 17.82
C GLU A 104 30.33 -1.61 18.57
N ASP A 105 30.61 -0.48 17.90
CA ASP A 105 30.13 0.85 18.23
C ASP A 105 28.60 0.83 18.29
N GLU A 106 28.05 1.00 19.48
CA GLU A 106 26.64 1.28 19.74
C GLU A 106 26.33 2.71 19.25
N ASP A 107 25.90 2.84 17.99
CA ASP A 107 25.23 4.04 17.50
C ASP A 107 23.81 4.12 18.10
N GLU A 108 23.71 4.53 19.36
CA GLU A 108 22.49 5.07 19.95
C GLU A 108 22.13 6.40 19.26
N SER A 109 21.33 6.33 18.19
CA SER A 109 20.54 7.48 17.72
C SER A 109 19.06 7.19 17.94
N SER A 110 18.70 7.09 19.23
CA SER A 110 17.33 6.87 19.69
C SER A 110 16.74 8.16 20.27
N ASN A 111 15.69 8.65 19.59
CA ASN A 111 14.58 9.42 20.15
C ASN A 111 14.88 10.82 20.72
N GLN A 112 15.15 11.78 19.84
CA GLN A 112 14.73 13.18 20.04
C GLN A 112 14.15 13.72 18.75
N LEU A 113 12.82 13.73 18.63
CA LEU A 113 12.04 14.85 18.07
C LEU A 113 10.55 14.45 18.07
N PHE A 114 9.67 15.44 18.25
CA PHE A 114 8.20 15.38 18.25
C PHE A 114 7.52 15.16 19.61
N VAL A 115 7.81 16.06 20.55
CA VAL A 115 6.81 16.54 21.53
C VAL A 115 6.70 18.06 21.36
N GLU A 116 6.09 18.53 20.26
CA GLU A 116 5.63 19.93 20.16
C GLU A 116 4.76 20.16 18.91
N GLU A 117 3.51 19.67 18.91
CA GLU A 117 2.47 20.26 18.05
C GLU A 117 1.06 19.90 18.56
N GLN A 118 0.73 20.31 19.78
CA GLN A 118 -0.62 20.24 20.34
C GLN A 118 -1.00 21.55 21.05
N THR A 119 -0.83 22.69 20.38
CA THR A 119 -1.31 24.00 20.86
C THR A 119 -1.68 24.94 19.71
N PHE A 120 -2.46 24.48 18.73
CA PHE A 120 -3.09 25.39 17.76
C PHE A 120 -4.51 24.98 17.36
N VAL A 121 -5.35 24.64 18.35
CA VAL A 121 -6.82 24.61 18.20
C VAL A 121 -7.44 25.34 19.39
N LYS A 122 -7.11 26.63 19.56
CA LYS A 122 -7.80 27.48 20.54
C LYS A 122 -7.70 28.97 20.20
N ALA A 123 -8.36 29.38 19.11
CA ALA A 123 -8.92 30.73 18.95
C ALA A 123 -9.60 30.84 17.58
N GLN A 124 -10.87 30.44 17.49
CA GLN A 124 -11.90 31.02 16.60
C GLN A 124 -13.14 30.11 16.64
N ASN A 125 -13.81 30.06 17.80
CA ASN A 125 -15.16 29.53 17.92
C ASN A 125 -15.79 30.05 19.22
N SER A 126 -15.97 31.37 19.29
CA SER A 126 -16.91 32.00 20.22
C SER A 126 -17.10 33.45 19.80
N ASP A 127 -18.06 33.70 18.91
CA ASP A 127 -19.07 34.73 19.14
C ASP A 127 -20.12 34.67 18.02
N LYS A 128 -21.11 33.81 18.25
CA LYS A 128 -22.48 34.05 17.78
C LYS A 128 -23.27 34.52 19.00
N ARG A 129 -23.73 35.77 18.98
CA ARG A 129 -24.96 36.16 19.65
C ARG A 129 -25.81 37.05 18.75
N ASP A 130 -27.04 36.57 18.64
CA ASP A 130 -28.26 37.12 18.09
C ASP A 130 -28.42 38.64 18.16
N THR A 131 -29.01 39.19 17.10
CA THR A 131 -30.28 39.94 17.25
C THR A 131 -31.19 39.70 16.04
N THR A 132 -32.25 38.95 16.28
CA THR A 132 -33.47 38.91 15.45
C THR A 132 -34.26 40.22 15.57
N LYS A 133 -34.73 40.78 14.44
CA LYS A 133 -35.99 41.54 14.38
C LYS A 133 -36.55 41.65 12.94
N THR A 134 -37.47 40.74 12.65
CA THR A 134 -38.83 40.88 12.08
C THR A 134 -39.16 41.92 10.99
N THR A 135 -39.95 41.44 10.02
CA THR A 135 -40.89 42.11 9.06
C THR A 135 -40.25 42.89 7.90
N LYS A 136 -40.74 42.87 6.65
CA LYS A 136 -42.06 42.56 6.08
C LYS A 136 -41.86 42.29 4.58
N ALA A 137 -42.57 41.30 4.03
CA ALA A 137 -42.69 41.12 2.58
C ALA A 137 -43.47 42.29 1.97
N VAL A 138 -42.89 42.99 0.98
CA VAL A 138 -43.56 43.99 0.14
C VAL A 138 -43.07 43.80 -1.30
N SER A 139 -44.01 43.40 -2.16
CA SER A 139 -43.87 43.36 -3.62
C SER A 139 -43.54 44.74 -4.18
N PRO A 140 -42.73 44.87 -5.26
CA PRO A 140 -42.63 46.13 -5.97
C PRO A 140 -43.83 46.33 -6.90
N PRO A 141 -44.44 47.53 -6.95
CA PRO A 141 -45.54 47.84 -7.85
C PRO A 141 -45.02 48.18 -9.27
N LEU A 142 -45.81 47.77 -10.26
CA LEU A 142 -45.87 48.39 -11.58
C LEU A 142 -46.41 49.81 -11.43
N THR A 143 -45.63 50.82 -11.84
CA THR A 143 -46.17 52.06 -12.41
C THR A 143 -45.13 52.78 -13.26
N ASP A 144 -45.47 52.85 -14.54
CA ASP A 144 -45.36 53.97 -15.48
C ASP A 144 -44.10 54.84 -15.62
N ARG A 145 -43.66 54.86 -16.88
CA ARG A 145 -43.09 55.98 -17.66
C ARG A 145 -42.89 57.30 -16.89
N SER A 146 -41.62 57.67 -16.75
CA SER A 146 -41.17 59.01 -17.10
C SER A 146 -39.90 58.91 -17.93
N SER A 147 -40.05 59.31 -19.19
CA SER A 147 -38.98 59.83 -20.03
C SER A 147 -38.24 60.95 -19.29
N VAL A 148 -36.98 61.15 -19.68
CA VAL A 148 -36.16 62.39 -19.64
C VAL A 148 -34.77 62.11 -19.03
N ASN A 149 -33.78 62.09 -19.94
CA ASN A 149 -32.35 62.36 -19.75
C ASN A 149 -31.47 61.28 -19.11
N ASN A 150 -31.19 60.20 -19.87
CA ASN A 150 -29.84 59.63 -19.84
C ASN A 150 -29.01 60.32 -20.92
N ALA A 151 -28.46 61.47 -20.55
CA ALA A 151 -27.36 62.10 -21.26
C ALA A 151 -26.21 61.09 -21.39
N GLY A 152 -25.67 61.00 -22.59
CA GLY A 152 -24.75 59.96 -23.01
C GLY A 152 -23.52 59.80 -22.11
N MET A 153 -23.43 58.64 -21.47
CA MET A 153 -22.14 57.99 -21.37
C MET A 153 -21.79 57.51 -22.78
N PRO A 154 -20.64 57.89 -23.35
CA PRO A 154 -20.23 57.37 -24.64
C PRO A 154 -20.17 55.86 -24.52
N ASP A 155 -20.87 55.18 -25.42
CA ASP A 155 -20.81 53.73 -25.53
C ASP A 155 -19.32 53.36 -25.64
N LEU A 156 -18.82 52.59 -24.67
CA LEU A 156 -17.40 52.27 -24.59
C LEU A 156 -17.00 51.64 -25.93
N PRO A 157 -15.87 52.09 -26.54
CA PRO A 157 -15.35 51.48 -27.76
C PRO A 157 -15.38 49.95 -27.65
N GLU A 158 -15.79 49.26 -28.72
CA GLU A 158 -15.99 47.80 -28.72
C GLU A 158 -14.79 47.06 -28.15
N ASP A 159 -13.58 47.55 -28.44
CA ASP A 159 -12.33 47.02 -27.91
C ASP A 159 -12.29 47.02 -26.37
N ILE A 160 -12.77 48.08 -25.71
CA ILE A 160 -12.82 48.16 -24.25
C ILE A 160 -13.84 47.19 -23.68
N ARG A 161 -14.99 47.00 -24.34
CA ARG A 161 -15.99 45.99 -23.95
C ARG A 161 -15.46 44.55 -24.11
N ILE A 162 -14.61 44.32 -25.11
CA ILE A 162 -13.91 43.04 -25.28
C ILE A 162 -12.91 42.84 -24.13
N PHE A 163 -12.09 43.84 -23.81
CA PHE A 163 -11.15 43.75 -22.68
C PHE A 163 -11.84 43.52 -21.34
N GLU A 164 -12.96 44.19 -21.09
CA GLU A 164 -13.74 43.99 -19.86
C GLU A 164 -14.26 42.55 -19.74
N ARG A 165 -14.78 41.97 -20.84
CA ARG A 165 -15.19 40.56 -20.89
C ARG A 165 -14.02 39.62 -20.59
N ILE A 166 -12.85 39.88 -21.19
CA ILE A 166 -11.64 39.08 -20.97
C ILE A 166 -11.19 39.18 -19.50
N ILE A 167 -11.16 40.38 -18.91
CA ILE A 167 -10.78 40.60 -17.51
C ILE A 167 -11.73 39.86 -16.58
N ASN A 168 -13.03 39.93 -16.84
CA ASN A 168 -14.03 39.25 -16.00
C ASN A 168 -13.93 37.73 -16.14
N ALA A 169 -13.71 37.21 -17.35
CA ALA A 169 -13.45 35.79 -17.58
C ALA A 169 -12.19 35.32 -16.85
N PHE A 170 -11.09 36.10 -16.92
CA PHE A 170 -9.84 35.79 -16.22
C PHE A 170 -10.02 35.80 -14.70
N LYS A 171 -10.73 36.78 -14.14
CA LYS A 171 -11.06 36.83 -12.70
C LYS A 171 -11.87 35.60 -12.26
N SER A 172 -12.88 35.23 -13.05
CA SER A 172 -13.70 34.04 -12.79
C SER A 172 -12.88 32.75 -12.83
N GLN A 173 -12.00 32.60 -13.82
CA GLN A 173 -11.08 31.46 -13.91
C GLN A 173 -10.11 31.41 -12.73
N ARG A 174 -9.53 32.55 -12.34
CA ARG A 174 -8.64 32.64 -11.18
C ARG A 174 -9.34 32.23 -9.88
N GLN A 175 -10.59 32.67 -9.69
CA GLN A 175 -11.38 32.26 -8.53
C GLN A 175 -11.61 30.74 -8.52
N THR A 176 -12.00 30.18 -9.67
CA THR A 176 -12.22 28.73 -9.80
C THR A 176 -10.95 27.95 -9.49
N LEU A 177 -9.78 28.44 -9.93
CA LEU A 177 -8.49 27.82 -9.63
C LEU A 177 -8.22 27.81 -8.12
N MET A 178 -8.41 28.93 -7.43
CA MET A 178 -8.25 29.01 -5.96
C MET A 178 -9.21 28.05 -5.22
N ASP A 179 -10.46 27.95 -5.68
CA ASP A 179 -11.44 27.03 -5.10
C ASP A 179 -11.03 25.57 -5.30
N THR A 180 -10.53 25.23 -6.50
CA THR A 180 -10.05 23.86 -6.78
C THR A 180 -8.78 23.51 -6.01
N GLU A 181 -7.86 24.46 -5.83
CA GLU A 181 -6.65 24.26 -5.03
C GLU A 181 -6.98 24.02 -3.56
N THR A 182 -7.96 24.76 -3.02
CA THR A 182 -8.42 24.58 -1.64
C THR A 182 -9.04 23.19 -1.45
N LYS A 183 -9.90 22.76 -2.37
CA LYS A 183 -10.47 21.40 -2.36
C LYS A 183 -9.41 20.31 -2.50
N LEU A 184 -8.37 20.55 -3.32
CA LEU A 184 -7.28 19.60 -3.44
C LEU A 184 -6.54 19.42 -2.11
N LYS A 185 -6.24 20.52 -1.41
CA LYS A 185 -5.60 20.49 -0.09
C LYS A 185 -6.45 19.78 0.96
N GLU A 186 -7.78 19.97 0.93
CA GLU A 186 -8.72 19.27 1.80
C GLU A 186 -8.67 17.75 1.56
N VAL A 187 -8.81 17.31 0.30
CA VAL A 187 -8.76 15.89 -0.08
C VAL A 187 -7.39 15.27 0.23
N GLU A 188 -6.29 16.01 0.06
CA GLU A 188 -4.96 15.56 0.47
C GLU A 188 -4.86 15.35 1.98
N GLY A 189 -5.51 16.21 2.77
CA GLY A 189 -5.62 16.06 4.23
C GLY A 189 -6.40 14.80 4.61
N GLU A 190 -7.58 14.59 4.00
CA GLU A 190 -8.40 13.40 4.21
C GLU A 190 -7.65 12.11 3.83
N LEU A 191 -6.93 12.12 2.70
CA LEU A 191 -6.14 10.97 2.25
C LEU A 191 -5.03 10.62 3.25
N LYS A 192 -4.35 11.64 3.81
CA LYS A 192 -3.34 11.43 4.86
C LYS A 192 -3.97 10.84 6.12
N ALA A 193 -5.11 11.35 6.56
CA ALA A 193 -5.84 10.83 7.71
C ALA A 193 -6.27 9.37 7.51
N LEU A 194 -6.87 9.06 6.35
CA LEU A 194 -7.28 7.71 5.99
C LEU A 194 -6.09 6.74 5.93
N LYS A 195 -4.95 7.17 5.38
CA LYS A 195 -3.73 6.37 5.36
C LYS A 195 -3.24 6.05 6.76
N MET A 196 -3.24 7.02 7.68
CA MET A 196 -2.86 6.80 9.08
C MET A 196 -3.81 5.83 9.77
N SER A 197 -5.13 6.01 9.61
CA SER A 197 -6.13 5.09 10.15
C SER A 197 -5.91 3.66 9.64
N SER A 198 -5.74 3.49 8.33
CA SER A 198 -5.52 2.17 7.73
C SER A 198 -4.24 1.48 8.23
N MET A 199 -3.17 2.23 8.50
CA MET A 199 -1.96 1.65 9.08
C MET A 199 -2.19 1.20 10.54
N ILE A 200 -2.95 1.98 11.32
CA ILE A 200 -3.32 1.62 12.71
C ILE A 200 -4.18 0.36 12.71
N ASP A 201 -5.24 0.32 11.89
CA ASP A 201 -6.15 -0.82 11.79
C ASP A 201 -5.41 -2.10 11.38
N ARG A 202 -4.46 -1.97 10.43
CA ARG A 202 -3.60 -3.07 10.02
C ARG A 202 -2.68 -3.54 11.15
N GLY A 203 -2.11 -2.61 11.91
CA GLY A 203 -1.29 -2.93 13.09
C GLY A 203 -2.08 -3.70 14.13
N GLN A 204 -3.27 -3.22 14.48
CA GLN A 204 -4.17 -3.89 15.42
C GLN A 204 -4.59 -5.28 14.93
N SER A 205 -4.99 -5.40 13.66
CA SER A 205 -5.35 -6.68 13.07
C SER A 205 -4.19 -7.68 13.11
N GLN A 206 -2.95 -7.22 12.88
CA GLN A 206 -1.77 -8.07 12.96
C GLN A 206 -1.50 -8.56 14.39
N VAL A 207 -1.71 -7.71 15.39
CA VAL A 207 -1.60 -8.10 16.82
C VAL A 207 -2.63 -9.18 17.13
N THR A 208 -3.90 -8.99 16.78
CA THR A 208 -4.96 -10.00 17.00
C THR A 208 -4.67 -11.32 16.28
N VAL A 209 -4.15 -11.26 15.05
CA VAL A 209 -3.74 -12.48 14.31
C VAL A 209 -2.61 -13.22 15.04
N ASN A 210 -1.64 -12.49 15.59
CA ASN A 210 -0.54 -13.09 16.34
C ASN A 210 -1.04 -13.75 17.64
N GLU A 211 -1.90 -13.06 18.40
CA GLU A 211 -2.52 -13.59 19.62
C GLU A 211 -3.31 -14.88 19.32
N LEU A 212 -4.17 -14.86 18.30
CA LEU A 212 -4.92 -16.07 17.88
C LEU A 212 -4.00 -17.20 17.42
N THR A 213 -2.90 -16.87 16.74
CA THR A 213 -1.92 -17.88 16.30
C THR A 213 -1.22 -18.54 17.49
N GLU A 214 -0.92 -17.76 18.53
CA GLU A 214 -0.36 -18.27 19.78
C GLU A 214 -1.37 -19.16 20.52
N GLU A 215 -2.63 -18.72 20.65
CA GLU A 215 -3.71 -19.52 21.25
C GLU A 215 -3.91 -20.85 20.53
N VAL A 216 -3.97 -20.84 19.19
CA VAL A 216 -4.08 -22.08 18.40
C VAL A 216 -2.87 -22.98 18.60
N SER A 217 -1.67 -22.42 18.76
CA SER A 217 -0.45 -23.19 19.02
C SER A 217 -0.45 -23.82 20.41
N ASN A 218 -0.95 -23.09 21.42
CA ASN A 218 -1.12 -23.59 22.78
C ASN A 218 -2.17 -24.71 22.84
N LEU A 219 -3.35 -24.51 22.22
CA LEU A 219 -4.39 -25.55 22.13
C LEU A 219 -3.91 -26.80 21.40
N LYS A 220 -3.13 -26.66 20.33
CA LYS A 220 -2.51 -27.82 19.65
C LYS A 220 -1.57 -28.59 20.58
N ARG A 221 -0.80 -27.89 21.42
CA ARG A 221 0.11 -28.51 22.39
C ARG A 221 -0.68 -29.27 23.46
N GLU A 222 -1.73 -28.66 24.01
CA GLU A 222 -2.62 -29.30 24.99
C GLU A 222 -3.33 -30.53 24.42
N LEU A 223 -3.84 -30.43 23.19
CA LEU A 223 -4.46 -31.57 22.51
C LEU A 223 -3.48 -32.74 22.33
N LEU A 224 -2.23 -32.44 21.97
CA LEU A 224 -1.19 -33.46 21.84
C LEU A 224 -0.89 -34.12 23.19
N GLN A 225 -0.78 -33.33 24.25
CA GLN A 225 -0.57 -33.82 25.61
C GLN A 225 -1.73 -34.72 26.07
N VAL A 226 -2.97 -34.31 25.86
CA VAL A 226 -4.15 -35.11 26.21
C VAL A 226 -4.21 -36.40 25.39
N LYS A 227 -3.79 -36.35 24.12
CA LYS A 227 -3.69 -37.55 23.28
C LYS A 227 -2.66 -38.53 23.83
N THR A 228 -1.48 -38.06 24.24
CA THR A 228 -0.47 -38.92 24.87
C THR A 228 -0.95 -39.48 26.20
N GLU A 229 -1.57 -38.66 27.06
CA GLU A 229 -2.14 -39.12 28.34
C GLU A 229 -3.23 -40.18 28.14
N LYS A 230 -4.04 -40.06 27.07
CA LYS A 230 -5.07 -41.05 26.71
C LYS A 230 -4.47 -42.36 26.17
N GLU A 231 -3.36 -42.30 25.44
CA GLU A 231 -2.65 -43.48 24.94
C GLU A 231 -1.98 -44.26 26.10
N ASP A 232 -1.54 -43.55 27.15
CA ASP A 232 -0.96 -44.12 28.36
C ASP A 232 -2.00 -44.67 29.36
N MET A 233 -3.28 -44.31 29.22
CA MET A 233 -4.38 -44.88 30.00
C MET A 233 -4.70 -46.31 29.53
N THR A 234 -4.65 -47.27 30.46
CA THR A 234 -5.00 -48.67 30.22
C THR A 234 -6.45 -48.81 29.71
N PRO A 235 -6.75 -49.84 28.88
CA PRO A 235 -8.01 -49.96 28.13
C PRO A 235 -9.29 -49.98 28.97
N ASP A 236 -9.22 -50.24 30.28
CA ASP A 236 -10.38 -50.24 31.18
C ASP A 236 -10.94 -48.83 31.53
N LYS A 237 -10.27 -47.73 31.14
CA LYS A 237 -10.73 -46.35 31.41
C LYS A 237 -10.94 -45.47 30.17
N LYS A 238 -10.85 -46.07 28.97
CA LYS A 238 -10.74 -45.35 27.69
C LYS A 238 -12.00 -44.57 27.27
N ASP A 239 -13.15 -44.90 27.87
CA ASP A 239 -14.45 -44.36 27.46
C ASP A 239 -14.83 -43.02 28.13
N ASN A 240 -14.09 -42.54 29.15
CA ASN A 240 -14.47 -41.35 29.93
C ASN A 240 -13.35 -40.29 30.06
N CYS A 241 -12.63 -39.98 28.98
CA CYS A 241 -11.77 -38.79 28.97
C CYS A 241 -12.61 -37.52 28.82
N GLU A 242 -13.19 -37.04 29.92
CA GLU A 242 -14.03 -35.84 29.99
C GLU A 242 -13.28 -34.59 29.49
N ARG A 243 -11.98 -34.51 29.77
CA ARG A 243 -11.08 -33.43 29.30
C ARG A 243 -10.88 -33.42 27.79
N CYS A 244 -10.92 -34.59 27.14
CA CYS A 244 -10.84 -34.71 25.69
C CYS A 244 -12.08 -34.12 25.01
N ALA A 245 -13.27 -34.44 25.52
CA ALA A 245 -14.53 -33.90 25.00
C ALA A 245 -14.63 -32.38 25.19
N GLN A 246 -14.09 -31.86 26.30
CA GLN A 246 -14.09 -30.43 26.60
C GLN A 246 -13.20 -29.64 25.62
N LEU A 247 -11.97 -30.12 25.35
CA LEU A 247 -11.06 -29.50 24.38
C LEU A 247 -11.60 -29.57 22.94
N GLU A 248 -12.24 -30.68 22.57
CA GLU A 248 -12.88 -30.83 21.27
C GLU A 248 -14.07 -29.86 21.11
N GLY A 249 -14.84 -29.65 22.18
CA GLY A 249 -15.88 -28.62 22.24
C GLY A 249 -15.34 -27.20 22.05
N GLN A 250 -14.27 -26.83 22.77
CA GLN A 250 -13.64 -25.51 22.65
C GLN A 250 -13.08 -25.26 21.24
N LEU A 251 -12.40 -26.25 20.66
CA LEU A 251 -11.87 -26.16 19.30
C LEU A 251 -13.00 -25.96 18.27
N ASN A 252 -14.09 -26.72 18.39
CA ASN A 252 -15.25 -26.58 17.51
C ASN A 252 -15.93 -25.22 17.66
N GLN A 253 -15.97 -24.65 18.86
CA GLN A 253 -16.53 -23.32 19.09
C GLN A 253 -15.68 -22.22 18.47
N ILE A 254 -14.35 -22.31 18.57
CA ILE A 254 -13.43 -21.42 17.87
C ILE A 254 -13.66 -21.52 16.36
N VAL A 255 -13.68 -22.73 15.79
CA VAL A 255 -13.90 -22.94 14.36
C VAL A 255 -15.26 -22.41 13.89
N ALA A 256 -16.32 -22.56 14.69
CA ALA A 256 -17.65 -22.06 14.36
C ALA A 256 -17.69 -20.52 14.26
N ASN A 257 -16.96 -19.81 15.13
CA ASN A 257 -16.89 -18.34 15.12
C ASN A 257 -16.19 -17.77 13.88
N PHE A 258 -15.35 -18.56 13.20
CA PHE A 258 -14.65 -18.16 11.98
C PHE A 258 -15.30 -18.68 10.69
N ARG A 259 -16.42 -19.43 10.78
CA ARG A 259 -17.12 -19.88 9.58
C ARG A 259 -17.87 -18.67 8.98
N PRO A 260 -17.57 -18.27 7.73
CA PRO A 260 -18.24 -17.12 7.13
C PRO A 260 -19.74 -17.40 7.05
N LEU A 261 -20.55 -16.45 7.53
CA LEU A 261 -22.00 -16.44 7.33
C LEU A 261 -22.25 -16.50 5.82
N GLN A 262 -22.66 -17.67 5.34
CA GLN A 262 -23.15 -17.84 3.98
C GLN A 262 -24.52 -17.15 3.92
N ASN A 263 -24.53 -15.87 3.56
CA ASN A 263 -25.70 -15.14 3.08
C ASN A 263 -25.46 -14.73 1.63
#